data_AF-A0A6L8NBF7-F1
#
_entry.id   AF-A0A6L8NBF7-F1
#
_cell.length_a   1.000
_cell.length_b   1.000
_cell.length_c   1.000
_cell.angle_alpha   90.00
_cell.angle_beta   90.00
_cell.angle_gamma   90.00
#
_symmetry.space_group_name_H-M   'P 1'
#
loop_
_entity.id
_entity.type
_entity.pdbx_description
1 polymer ?
#
loop_
_entity_poly.entity_id
_entity_poly.type
_entity_poly.pdbx_seq_one_letter_code
_entity_poly.pdbx_strand_id
1 'polypeptide(L)'
;MTDVDPARAGTSEEYLLLLRQRREVAGLSYRQLERRARRDGGSLPPSTVATMLRRSTLPGPDLIAVYVRACGGGTAEVALAS
;
A
#
# COMPACT_ATOMS: atom_id res chain seq x y z
N MET A 1 3.28 -17.90 7.52
CA MET A 1 4.50 -17.57 6.75
C MET A 1 4.10 -16.83 5.48
N THR A 2 3.57 -15.60 5.61
CA THR A 2 3.16 -14.79 4.45
C THR A 2 3.20 -13.30 4.79
N ASP A 3 4.33 -12.85 5.34
CA ASP A 3 4.59 -11.42 5.38
C ASP A 3 5.21 -11.04 4.04
N VAL A 4 4.37 -10.55 3.13
CA VAL A 4 4.84 -9.92 1.89
C VAL A 4 5.36 -8.56 2.30
N ASP A 5 6.68 -8.47 2.46
CA ASP A 5 7.38 -7.23 2.81
C ASP A 5 7.73 -6.44 1.54
N PRO A 6 7.03 -5.32 1.24
CA PRO A 6 7.33 -4.47 0.10
C PRO A 6 8.72 -3.84 0.18
N ALA A 7 9.32 -3.71 1.37
CA ALA A 7 10.63 -3.10 1.57
C ALA A 7 11.77 -3.90 0.92
N ARG A 8 11.53 -5.15 0.52
CA ARG A 8 12.51 -5.97 -0.19
C ARG A 8 12.61 -5.69 -1.69
N ALA A 9 11.76 -4.82 -2.24
CA ALA A 9 11.80 -4.48 -3.65
C ALA A 9 13.10 -3.78 -4.06
N GLY A 10 13.71 -4.21 -5.15
CA GLY A 10 14.85 -3.53 -5.77
C GLY A 10 14.44 -2.46 -6.79
N THR A 11 13.15 -2.40 -7.16
CA THR A 11 12.62 -1.45 -8.15
C THR A 11 11.24 -0.92 -7.76
N SER A 12 10.84 0.22 -8.33
CA SER A 12 9.49 0.78 -8.11
C SER A 12 8.37 -0.15 -8.61
N GLU A 13 8.60 -0.89 -9.70
CA GLU A 13 7.63 -1.84 -10.24
C GLU A 13 7.45 -3.03 -9.29
N GLU A 14 8.57 -3.61 -8.82
CA GLU A 14 8.56 -4.69 -7.84
C GLU A 14 7.88 -4.26 -6.53
N TYR A 15 8.12 -3.02 -6.08
CA TYR A 15 7.47 -2.46 -4.89
C TYR A 15 5.95 -2.43 -5.03
N LEU A 16 5.45 -1.97 -6.18
CA LEU A 16 4.01 -1.90 -6.45
C LEU A 16 3.38 -3.30 -6.59
N LEU A 17 4.12 -4.27 -7.15
CA LEU A 17 3.70 -5.67 -7.19
C LEU A 17 3.58 -6.26 -5.78
N LEU A 18 4.56 -6.02 -4.90
CA LEU A 18 4.51 -6.48 -3.51
C LEU A 18 3.37 -5.81 -2.73
N LEU A 19 3.11 -4.51 -2.94
CA LEU A 19 1.96 -3.83 -2.35
C LEU A 19 0.62 -4.43 -2.79
N ARG A 20 0.52 -4.84 -4.06
CA ARG A 20 -0.67 -5.54 -4.56
C ARG A 20 -0.83 -6.90 -3.90
N GLN A 21 0.24 -7.69 -3.86
CA GLN A 21 0.23 -9.03 -3.28
C GLN A 21 -0.08 -8.99 -1.78
N ARG A 22 0.44 -8.00 -1.05
CA ARG A 22 0.11 -7.79 0.37
C ARG A 22 -1.38 -7.57 0.60
N ARG A 23 -2.03 -6.71 -0.20
CA ARG A 23 -3.48 -6.49 -0.11
C ARG A 23 -4.28 -7.75 -0.39
N GLU A 24 -3.82 -8.55 -1.36
CA GLU A 24 -4.44 -9.82 -1.72
C GLU A 24 -4.33 -10.84 -0.56
N VAL A 25 -3.15 -10.96 0.07
CA VAL A 25 -2.94 -11.78 1.28
C VAL A 25 -3.79 -11.30 2.45
N ALA A 26 -3.92 -9.97 2.62
CA ALA A 26 -4.76 -9.37 3.66
C ALA A 26 -6.27 -9.52 3.37
N GLY A 27 -6.67 -9.99 2.19
CA GLY A 27 -8.07 -10.19 1.81
C GLY A 27 -8.88 -8.89 1.71
N LEU A 28 -8.24 -7.74 1.41
CA LEU A 28 -8.90 -6.43 1.47
C LEU A 28 -9.41 -5.98 0.10
N SER A 29 -10.70 -5.66 0.06
CA SER A 29 -11.29 -4.88 -1.03
C SER A 29 -10.87 -3.41 -0.96
N TYR A 30 -10.96 -2.70 -2.09
CA TYR A 30 -10.66 -1.26 -2.13
C TYR A 30 -11.55 -0.44 -1.20
N ARG A 31 -12.81 -0.83 -0.99
CA ARG A 31 -13.70 -0.16 -0.02
C ARG A 31 -13.32 -0.43 1.44
N GLN A 32 -12.73 -1.59 1.75
CA GLN A 32 -12.19 -1.84 3.09
C GLN A 32 -10.92 -1.02 3.34
N LEU A 33 -10.03 -0.90 2.35
CA LEU A 33 -8.87 -0.03 2.41
C LEU A 33 -9.27 1.42 2.65
N GLU A 34 -10.24 1.94 1.90
CA GLU A 34 -10.76 3.29 2.09
C GLU A 34 -11.27 3.53 3.51
N ARG A 35 -12.09 2.59 4.04
CA ARG A 35 -12.62 2.69 5.40
C ARG A 35 -11.53 2.67 6.47
N ARG A 36 -10.47 1.88 6.28
CA ARG A 36 -9.34 1.83 7.21
C ARG A 36 -8.50 3.11 7.14
N ALA A 37 -8.18 3.56 5.93
CA ALA A 37 -7.48 4.84 5.73
C ALA A 37 -8.22 5.99 6.43
N ARG A 38 -9.55 6.07 6.27
CA ARG A 38 -10.37 7.10 6.93
C ARG A 38 -10.37 7.01 8.45
N ARG A 39 -10.31 5.80 9.03
CA ARG A 39 -10.20 5.63 10.49
C ARG A 39 -8.89 6.20 11.03
N ASP A 40 -7.83 6.11 10.23
CA ASP A 40 -6.48 6.60 10.59
C ASP A 40 -6.24 8.05 10.11
N GLY A 41 -7.30 8.78 9.73
CA GLY A 41 -7.22 10.18 9.27
C GLY A 41 -6.72 10.37 7.83
N GLY A 42 -6.47 9.28 7.10
CA GLY A 42 -6.09 9.28 5.69
C GLY A 42 -7.26 9.15 4.72
N SER A 43 -6.97 9.22 3.43
CA SER A 43 -7.96 9.01 2.36
C SER A 43 -7.39 8.13 1.25
N LEU A 44 -8.07 7.02 0.96
CA LEU A 44 -7.76 6.13 -0.15
C LEU A 44 -9.04 5.79 -0.94
N PRO A 45 -9.51 6.70 -1.80
CA PRO A 45 -10.60 6.40 -2.70
C PRO A 45 -10.27 5.16 -3.55
N PRO A 46 -11.25 4.31 -3.89
CA PRO A 46 -11.02 3.12 -4.70
C PRO A 46 -10.34 3.41 -6.05
N SER A 47 -10.65 4.56 -6.65
CA SER A 47 -10.02 5.05 -7.89
C SER A 47 -8.54 5.41 -7.69
N THR A 48 -8.19 6.00 -6.55
CA THR A 48 -6.79 6.30 -6.18
C THR A 48 -6.01 5.02 -5.98
N VAL A 49 -6.56 4.03 -5.26
CA VAL A 49 -5.93 2.71 -5.07
C VAL A 49 -5.75 2.01 -6.41
N ALA A 50 -6.78 1.97 -7.25
CA ALA A 50 -6.69 1.34 -8.57
C ALA A 50 -5.64 2.02 -9.47
N THR A 51 -5.57 3.36 -9.45
CA THR A 51 -4.56 4.13 -10.19
C THR A 51 -3.15 3.87 -9.66
N MET A 52 -3.00 3.86 -8.33
CA MET A 52 -1.74 3.58 -7.64
C MET A 52 -1.18 2.19 -7.97
N LEU A 53 -2.04 1.17 -8.03
CA LEU A 53 -1.61 -0.21 -8.33
C LEU A 53 -1.43 -0.50 -9.84
N ARG A 54 -1.82 0.44 -10.71
CA ARG A 54 -1.69 0.31 -12.18
C ARG A 54 -0.46 0.99 -12.76
N ARG A 55 0.09 1.98 -12.07
CA ARG A 55 1.29 2.72 -12.51
C ARG A 55 2.56 1.89 -12.29
N SER A 56 3.64 2.25 -12.99
CA SER A 56 4.99 1.67 -12.85
C SER A 56 5.96 2.58 -12.08
N THR A 57 5.55 3.81 -11.76
CA THR A 57 6.35 4.79 -11.01
C THR A 57 5.93 4.84 -9.55
N LEU A 58 6.86 5.14 -8.64
CA LEU A 58 6.55 5.20 -7.21
C LEU A 58 5.61 6.38 -6.88
N PRO A 59 4.46 6.16 -6.24
CA PRO A 59 3.62 7.23 -5.70
C PRO A 59 4.33 8.04 -4.63
N GLY A 60 3.77 9.21 -4.29
CA GLY A 60 4.29 10.00 -3.18
C GLY A 60 4.30 9.18 -1.88
N PRO A 61 5.31 9.38 -1.00
CA PRO A 61 5.52 8.58 0.19
C PRO A 61 4.32 8.59 1.14
N ASP A 62 3.59 9.70 1.22
CA ASP A 62 2.36 9.80 2.03
C ASP A 62 1.25 8.84 1.57
N LEU A 63 1.06 8.68 0.26
CA LEU A 63 0.04 7.80 -0.29
C LEU A 63 0.38 6.34 0.01
N ILE A 64 1.67 5.99 -0.14
CA ILE A 64 2.20 4.67 0.20
C ILE A 64 2.00 4.40 1.69
N ALA A 65 2.32 5.37 2.54
CA ALA A 65 2.17 5.27 3.99
C ALA A 65 0.73 4.95 4.41
N VAL A 66 -0.24 5.67 3.84
CA VAL A 66 -1.66 5.44 4.11
C VAL A 66 -2.09 4.06 3.63
N TYR A 67 -1.60 3.60 2.46
CA TYR A 67 -1.92 2.29 1.92
C TYR A 67 -1.36 1.15 2.77
N VAL A 68 -0.09 1.23 3.15
CA VAL A 68 0.59 0.25 4.00
C VAL A 68 -0.10 0.15 5.36
N ARG A 69 -0.40 1.28 6.01
CA ARG A 69 -1.17 1.31 7.26
C ARG A 69 -2.56 0.68 7.11
N ALA A 70 -3.29 1.02 6.04
CA ALA A 70 -4.61 0.43 5.78
C ALA A 70 -4.56 -1.10 5.52
N CYS A 71 -3.43 -1.61 5.03
CA CYS A 71 -3.17 -3.05 4.89
C CYS A 71 -2.82 -3.74 6.22
N GLY A 72 -2.61 -2.97 7.30
CA GLY A 72 -2.19 -3.48 8.61
C GLY A 72 -0.67 -3.46 8.82
N GLY A 73 0.09 -2.80 7.94
CA GLY A 73 1.53 -2.59 8.08
C GLY A 73 1.86 -1.46 9.07
N GLY A 74 3.06 -1.53 9.67
CA GLY A 74 3.55 -0.55 10.64
C GLY A 74 4.34 0.60 9.99
N THR A 75 4.54 1.69 10.75
CA THR A 75 5.25 2.90 10.29
C THR A 75 6.70 2.65 9.84
N ALA A 76 7.33 1.57 10.32
CA ALA A 76 8.70 1.19 9.95
C ALA A 76 8.86 0.84 8.46
N GLU A 77 7.82 0.35 7.79
CA GLU A 77 7.86 -0.03 6.37
C GLU A 77 7.82 1.18 5.43
N VAL A 78 7.33 2.33 5.92
CA VAL A 78 7.21 3.57 5.15
C VAL A 78 8.56 4.30 5.05
N ALA A 79 9.41 4.14 6.06
CA ALA A 79 10.68 4.87 6.18
C ALA A 79 11.74 4.46 5.15
N LEU A 80 11.59 3.30 4.49
CA LEU A 80 12.50 2.82 3.44
C LEU A 80 12.09 3.24 2.03
N ALA A 81 10.92 3.87 1.86
CA ALA A 81 10.43 4.36 0.58
C ALA A 81 10.75 5.85 0.31
N SER A 82 11.58 6.46 1.17
CA SER A 82 12.04 7.86 1.06
C SER A 82 13.50 7.94 0.62
#